data_AF-A0A7R9AIE2-F1
#
_entry.id   AF-A0A7R9AIE2-F1
#
_cell.length_a   1.000
_cell.length_b   1.000
_cell.length_c   1.000
_cell.angle_alpha   90.00
_cell.angle_beta   90.00
_cell.angle_gamma   90.00
#
_symmetry.space_group_name_H-M   'P 1'
#
loop_
_entity.id
_entity.type
_entity.pdbx_description
1 polymer ?
#
loop_
_entity_poly.entity_id
_entity_poly.type
_entity_poly.pdbx_seq_one_letter_code
_entity_poly.pdbx_strand_id
1 'polypeptide(L)'
;MVGTFSPVKELFLDTDGESSLRTLVSMTCKETSSRVLHVLMEKYKLLEHLTALRRYLLLGQGDFIRHLMDLLEPELSVAGTELLPYSLPSILDAAVRVTTAQFESPQVLQRLSTRIIQPMPGDIGWDVFSLSYDLDGPLAAVVTPDVHLQYQQLFCTLWRAKRMDRALTRMTQELLRAHRQLAAFPELGEVFHQLHMLTAHMAHFSTQLNYYLSF
;
A
#
# COMPACT_ATOMS: atom_id res chain seq x y z
N MET A 1 -25.11 -26.78 74.98
CA MET A 1 -26.04 -26.02 74.11
C MET A 1 -25.92 -24.57 74.48
N VAL A 2 -25.53 -23.73 73.51
CA VAL A 2 -25.94 -22.33 73.26
C VAL A 2 -24.80 -21.72 72.46
N GLY A 3 -25.08 -21.51 71.17
CA GLY A 3 -24.19 -20.81 70.26
C GLY A 3 -24.30 -19.31 70.47
N THR A 4 -23.19 -18.62 70.24
CA THR A 4 -23.15 -17.18 70.03
C THR A 4 -22.42 -16.91 68.72
N PHE A 5 -23.18 -16.39 67.77
CA PHE A 5 -22.73 -15.76 66.54
C PHE A 5 -21.82 -14.57 66.82
N SER A 6 -20.79 -14.34 65.99
CA SER A 6 -20.27 -13.03 65.53
C SER A 6 -18.88 -13.21 64.87
N PRO A 7 -18.40 -12.38 63.92
CA PRO A 7 -19.03 -11.73 62.78
C PRO A 7 -18.14 -11.93 61.53
N VAL A 8 -17.50 -13.09 61.34
CA VAL A 8 -16.62 -13.29 60.16
C VAL A 8 -17.43 -13.38 58.85
N LYS A 9 -18.77 -13.38 58.93
CA LYS A 9 -19.67 -13.15 57.79
C LYS A 9 -19.88 -11.66 57.45
N GLU A 10 -19.32 -10.72 58.20
CA GLU A 10 -19.22 -9.32 57.75
C GLU A 10 -18.04 -9.10 56.79
N LEU A 11 -17.26 -10.14 56.50
CA LEU A 11 -16.33 -10.15 55.37
C LEU A 11 -17.05 -10.18 53.99
N PHE A 12 -18.38 -10.16 53.98
CA PHE A 12 -19.23 -10.01 52.79
C PHE A 12 -19.57 -8.53 52.46
N LEU A 13 -18.97 -7.55 53.15
CA LEU A 13 -19.36 -6.13 53.01
C LEU A 13 -18.61 -5.28 51.96
N ASP A 14 -17.77 -5.85 51.09
CA ASP A 14 -17.09 -5.04 50.06
C ASP A 14 -17.20 -5.55 48.61
N THR A 15 -17.94 -6.64 48.38
CA THR A 15 -18.20 -7.12 47.01
C THR A 15 -19.16 -6.22 46.23
N ASP A 16 -20.08 -5.53 46.90
CA ASP A 16 -21.01 -4.58 46.28
C ASP A 16 -20.33 -3.25 45.93
N GLY A 17 -19.38 -2.82 46.77
CA GLY A 17 -18.51 -1.68 46.49
C GLY A 17 -17.58 -1.95 45.30
N GLU A 18 -16.90 -3.10 45.30
CA GLU A 18 -16.05 -3.50 44.16
C GLU A 18 -16.82 -3.66 42.86
N SER A 19 -18.01 -4.27 42.88
CA SER A 19 -18.82 -4.45 41.67
C SER A 19 -19.38 -3.13 41.15
N SER A 20 -19.79 -2.22 42.03
CA SER A 20 -20.21 -0.85 41.68
C SER A 20 -19.06 -0.04 41.10
N LEU A 21 -17.87 -0.11 41.69
CA LEU A 21 -16.65 0.57 41.23
C LEU A 21 -16.20 0.02 39.87
N ARG A 22 -16.21 -1.30 39.68
CA ARG A 22 -15.95 -1.94 38.38
C ARG A 22 -16.94 -1.49 37.31
N THR A 23 -18.22 -1.36 37.67
CA THR A 23 -19.27 -0.89 36.74
C THR A 23 -19.02 0.57 36.37
N LEU A 24 -18.71 1.44 37.33
CA LEU A 24 -18.38 2.85 37.10
C LEU A 24 -17.13 3.01 36.22
N VAL A 25 -16.08 2.22 36.48
CA VAL A 25 -14.85 2.21 35.68
C VAL A 25 -15.13 1.72 34.26
N SER A 26 -15.94 0.66 34.10
CA SER A 26 -16.34 0.16 32.79
C SER A 26 -17.13 1.20 32.00
N MET A 27 -18.10 1.88 32.64
CA MET A 27 -18.87 2.95 32.01
C MET A 27 -17.99 4.12 31.59
N THR A 28 -17.12 4.60 32.48
CA THR A 28 -16.19 5.70 32.19
C THR A 28 -15.22 5.32 31.07
N CYS A 29 -14.64 4.12 31.11
CA CYS A 29 -13.75 3.61 30.07
C CYS A 29 -14.46 3.52 28.72
N LYS A 30 -15.72 3.09 28.68
CA LYS A 30 -16.51 3.02 27.46
C LYS A 30 -16.79 4.41 26.88
N GLU A 31 -17.15 5.37 27.73
CA GLU A 31 -17.41 6.74 27.31
C GLU A 31 -16.14 7.44 26.80
N THR A 32 -15.02 7.30 27.52
CA THR A 32 -13.74 7.87 27.09
C THR A 32 -13.24 7.22 25.80
N SER A 33 -13.34 5.90 25.68
CA SER A 33 -12.98 5.17 24.45
C SER A 33 -13.83 5.62 23.26
N SER A 34 -15.15 5.79 23.47
CA SER A 34 -16.06 6.30 22.44
C SER A 34 -15.68 7.71 22.02
N ARG A 35 -15.34 8.59 22.97
CA ARG A 35 -14.88 9.96 22.67
C ARG A 35 -13.57 9.96 21.89
N VAL A 36 -12.59 9.15 22.28
CA VAL A 36 -11.30 9.04 21.58
C VAL A 36 -11.53 8.56 20.14
N LEU A 37 -12.33 7.52 19.95
CA LEU A 37 -12.63 6.98 18.62
C LEU A 37 -13.35 8.01 17.76
N HIS A 38 -14.32 8.74 18.31
CA HIS A 38 -14.99 9.83 17.61
C HIS A 38 -14.01 10.94 17.18
N VAL A 39 -13.07 11.35 18.04
CA VAL A 39 -12.06 12.35 17.68
C VAL A 39 -11.13 11.83 16.58
N LEU A 40 -10.73 10.56 16.66
CA LEU A 40 -9.85 9.93 15.68
C LEU A 40 -10.52 9.80 14.29
N MET A 41 -11.82 9.45 14.26
CA MET A 41 -12.58 9.31 13.02
C MET A 41 -12.95 10.66 12.41
N GLU A 42 -13.44 11.62 13.21
CA GLU A 42 -13.96 12.89 12.69
C GLU A 42 -12.86 13.94 12.52
N LYS A 43 -12.04 14.18 13.56
CA LYS A 43 -11.02 15.25 13.55
C LYS A 43 -9.77 14.84 12.78
N TYR A 44 -9.29 13.63 12.99
CA TYR A 44 -8.08 13.10 12.34
C TYR A 44 -8.39 12.26 11.11
N LYS A 45 -9.67 12.09 10.74
CA LYS A 45 -10.10 11.46 9.49
C LYS A 45 -9.41 10.12 9.21
N LEU A 46 -9.28 9.28 10.24
CA LEU A 46 -8.54 8.03 10.14
C LEU A 46 -8.97 7.16 8.94
N LEU A 47 -10.27 7.05 8.68
CA LEU A 47 -10.78 6.27 7.54
C LEU A 47 -10.31 6.81 6.19
N GLU A 48 -10.18 8.13 6.05
CA GLU A 48 -9.69 8.76 4.84
C GLU A 48 -8.22 8.37 4.58
N HIS A 49 -7.39 8.41 5.63
CA HIS A 49 -5.99 8.00 5.57
C HIS A 49 -5.80 6.50 5.31
N LEU A 50 -6.61 5.63 5.94
CA LEU A 50 -6.58 4.19 5.67
C LEU A 50 -7.01 3.88 4.23
N THR A 51 -7.96 4.63 3.69
CA THR A 51 -8.37 4.52 2.28
C THR A 51 -7.23 4.96 1.36
N ALA A 52 -6.51 6.04 1.71
CA ALA A 52 -5.34 6.49 0.96
C ALA A 52 -4.22 5.43 0.94
N LEU A 53 -3.92 4.79 2.07
CA LEU A 53 -2.96 3.68 2.13
C LEU A 53 -3.32 2.58 1.12
N ARG A 54 -4.59 2.18 1.06
CA ARG A 54 -5.06 1.19 0.07
C ARG A 54 -4.94 1.71 -1.38
N ARG A 55 -5.29 2.97 -1.64
CA ARG A 55 -5.25 3.55 -2.98
C ARG A 55 -3.84 3.65 -3.54
N TYR A 56 -2.88 4.13 -2.73
CA TYR A 56 -1.53 4.45 -3.20
C TYR A 56 -0.52 3.34 -2.93
N LEU A 57 -0.47 2.80 -1.71
CA LEU A 57 0.56 1.81 -1.33
C LEU A 57 0.17 0.39 -1.75
N LEU A 58 -1.13 0.09 -1.84
CA LEU A 58 -1.63 -1.17 -2.40
C LEU A 58 -2.07 -1.05 -3.87
N LEU A 59 -1.70 0.06 -4.53
CA LEU A 59 -1.93 0.31 -5.95
C LEU A 59 -3.41 0.19 -6.39
N GLY A 60 -4.35 0.48 -5.49
CA GLY A 60 -5.77 0.49 -5.79
C GLY A 60 -6.18 1.59 -6.78
N GLN A 61 -5.40 2.68 -6.88
CA GLN A 61 -5.63 3.78 -7.80
C GLN A 61 -4.90 3.55 -9.13
N GLY A 62 -5.48 2.73 -10.00
CA GLY A 62 -4.80 2.22 -11.19
C GLY A 62 -4.43 3.27 -12.26
N ASP A 63 -5.19 4.35 -12.40
CA ASP A 63 -4.87 5.45 -13.34
C ASP A 63 -3.64 6.24 -12.89
N PHE A 64 -3.59 6.59 -11.59
CA PHE A 64 -2.45 7.23 -10.96
C PHE A 64 -1.19 6.38 -11.11
N ILE A 65 -1.24 5.12 -10.71
CA ILE A 65 -0.07 4.21 -10.76
C ILE A 65 0.45 4.07 -12.19
N ARG A 66 -0.45 3.88 -13.17
CA ARG A 66 -0.03 3.72 -14.57
C ARG A 66 0.72 4.95 -15.06
N HIS A 67 0.16 6.13 -14.81
CA HIS A 67 0.76 7.38 -15.26
C HIS A 67 2.05 7.69 -14.51
N LEU A 68 2.10 7.46 -13.20
CA LEU A 68 3.31 7.59 -12.39
C LEU A 68 4.44 6.70 -12.94
N MET A 69 4.14 5.44 -13.28
CA MET A 69 5.13 4.54 -13.88
C MET A 69 5.63 5.02 -15.25
N ASP A 70 4.80 5.70 -16.04
CA ASP A 70 5.23 6.28 -17.33
C ASP A 70 6.21 7.43 -17.12
N LEU A 71 5.94 8.30 -16.14
CA LEU A 71 6.80 9.44 -15.84
C LEU A 71 8.11 9.03 -15.15
N LEU A 72 8.08 7.98 -14.33
CA LEU A 72 9.24 7.48 -13.59
C LEU A 72 10.18 6.63 -14.44
N GLU A 73 9.71 6.06 -15.54
CA GLU A 73 10.51 5.17 -16.38
C GLU A 73 11.91 5.67 -16.76
N PRO A 74 12.11 6.91 -17.25
CA PRO A 74 13.44 7.39 -17.60
C PRO A 74 14.38 7.45 -16.40
N GLU A 75 13.88 7.88 -15.24
CA GLU A 75 14.67 7.98 -14.00
C GLU A 75 14.99 6.60 -13.42
N LEU A 76 14.03 5.67 -13.45
CA LEU A 76 14.17 4.35 -12.83
C LEU A 76 14.96 3.35 -13.67
N SER A 77 15.24 3.67 -14.93
CA SER A 77 16.03 2.82 -15.84
C SER A 77 17.55 2.97 -15.63
N VAL A 78 17.98 3.84 -14.71
CA VAL A 78 19.38 4.05 -14.31
C VAL A 78 19.75 3.11 -13.15
N ALA A 79 21.04 2.96 -12.85
CA ALA A 79 21.51 2.22 -11.67
C ALA A 79 20.90 2.77 -10.38
N GLY A 80 20.56 1.91 -9.42
CA GLY A 80 19.91 2.30 -8.17
C GLY A 80 20.75 3.26 -7.32
N THR A 81 22.08 3.23 -7.47
CA THR A 81 23.02 4.16 -6.81
C THR A 81 23.08 5.54 -7.44
N GLU A 82 22.68 5.68 -8.71
CA GLU A 82 22.69 6.93 -9.46
C GLU A 82 21.32 7.64 -9.43
N LEU A 83 20.31 7.00 -8.84
CA LEU A 83 18.96 7.54 -8.75
C LEU A 83 18.93 8.82 -7.92
N LEU A 84 18.40 9.90 -8.50
CA LEU A 84 18.42 11.24 -7.92
C LEU A 84 17.19 11.43 -7.01
N PRO A 85 17.33 11.54 -5.68
CA PRO A 85 16.18 11.62 -4.78
C PRO A 85 15.31 12.86 -4.98
N TYR A 86 15.89 13.94 -5.52
CA TYR A 86 15.20 15.22 -5.69
C TYR A 86 14.30 15.28 -6.94
N SER A 87 14.48 14.40 -7.93
CA SER A 87 13.64 14.36 -9.14
C SER A 87 12.31 13.65 -8.88
N LEU A 88 12.29 12.67 -7.96
CA LEU A 88 11.11 11.84 -7.71
C LEU A 88 9.88 12.60 -7.16
N PRO A 89 10.02 13.55 -6.21
CA PRO A 89 8.87 14.30 -5.70
C PRO A 89 8.19 15.15 -6.78
N SER A 90 8.96 15.74 -7.71
CA SER A 90 8.37 16.55 -8.79
C SER A 90 7.60 15.69 -9.79
N ILE A 91 8.08 14.48 -10.06
CA ILE A 91 7.38 13.48 -10.88
C ILE A 91 6.09 13.01 -10.18
N LEU A 92 6.15 12.77 -8.87
CA LEU A 92 4.96 12.43 -8.08
C LEU A 92 3.90 13.54 -8.17
N ASP A 93 4.29 14.79 -7.97
CA ASP A 93 3.40 15.94 -8.11
C ASP A 93 2.80 16.08 -9.51
N ALA A 94 3.60 15.84 -10.55
CA ALA A 94 3.12 15.84 -11.93
C ALA A 94 2.07 14.73 -12.15
N ALA A 95 2.33 13.53 -11.65
CA ALA A 95 1.40 12.41 -11.75
C ALA A 95 0.07 12.69 -11.03
N VAL A 96 0.12 13.31 -9.85
CA VAL A 96 -1.09 13.69 -9.09
C VAL A 96 -1.94 14.68 -9.88
N ARG A 97 -1.33 15.70 -10.51
CA ARG A 97 -2.06 16.75 -11.26
C ARG A 97 -2.81 16.24 -12.48
N VAL A 98 -2.29 15.22 -13.17
CA VAL A 98 -2.88 14.69 -14.41
C VAL A 98 -3.95 13.64 -14.14
N THR A 99 -3.90 12.98 -13.00
CA THR A 99 -4.75 11.82 -12.69
C THR A 99 -5.92 12.20 -11.80
N THR A 100 -6.81 11.24 -11.54
CA THR A 100 -7.94 11.47 -10.62
C THR A 100 -7.50 11.76 -9.17
N ALA A 101 -6.23 11.53 -8.82
CA ALA A 101 -5.64 11.88 -7.53
C ALA A 101 -5.69 13.39 -7.24
N GLN A 102 -5.80 14.26 -8.26
CA GLN A 102 -5.93 15.71 -8.07
C GLN A 102 -7.14 16.13 -7.22
N PHE A 103 -8.18 15.28 -7.16
CA PHE A 103 -9.41 15.56 -6.41
C PHE A 103 -9.34 15.08 -4.96
N GLU A 104 -8.23 14.51 -4.54
CA GLU A 104 -8.07 14.05 -3.17
C GLU A 104 -7.77 15.21 -2.22
N SER A 105 -7.98 14.98 -0.91
CA SER A 105 -7.79 16.05 0.06
C SER A 105 -6.32 16.44 0.18
N PRO A 106 -6.03 17.73 0.43
CA PRO A 106 -4.65 18.20 0.59
C PRO A 106 -3.93 17.51 1.76
N GLN A 107 -4.68 17.09 2.79
CA GLN A 107 -4.12 16.36 3.93
C GLN A 107 -3.61 14.96 3.56
N VAL A 108 -4.21 14.33 2.55
CA VAL A 108 -3.76 13.03 2.05
C VAL A 108 -2.54 13.21 1.16
N LEU A 109 -2.61 14.14 0.21
CA LEU A 109 -1.53 14.37 -0.76
C LEU A 109 -0.23 14.83 -0.09
N GLN A 110 -0.31 15.67 0.95
CA GLN A 110 0.86 16.13 1.72
C GLN A 110 1.61 15.00 2.45
N ARG A 111 0.95 13.86 2.68
CA ARG A 111 1.52 12.70 3.37
C ARG A 111 2.07 11.64 2.42
N LEU A 112 1.75 11.74 1.13
CA LEU A 112 2.26 10.83 0.11
C LEU A 112 3.64 11.30 -0.33
N SER A 113 4.67 10.48 -0.09
CA SER A 113 6.06 10.81 -0.39
C SER A 113 6.75 9.68 -1.17
N THR A 114 7.79 10.04 -1.92
CA THR A 114 8.67 9.07 -2.57
C THR A 114 9.84 8.74 -1.64
N ARG A 115 10.20 7.46 -1.54
CA ARG A 115 11.36 6.98 -0.79
C ARG A 115 12.25 6.13 -1.69
N ILE A 116 13.54 6.15 -1.36
CA ILE A 116 14.54 5.26 -1.96
C ILE A 116 14.98 4.29 -0.86
N ILE A 117 14.79 3.02 -1.12
CA ILE A 117 15.28 1.91 -0.30
C ILE A 117 16.79 1.79 -0.54
N GLN A 118 17.54 1.38 0.47
CA GLN A 118 18.98 1.22 0.37
C GLN A 118 19.36 0.34 -0.85
N PRO A 119 20.11 0.86 -1.84
CA PRO A 119 20.46 0.12 -3.05
C PRO A 119 21.49 -0.96 -2.75
N MET A 120 21.28 -2.15 -3.30
CA MET A 120 22.27 -3.22 -3.33
C MET A 120 23.05 -3.20 -4.66
N PRO A 121 24.29 -3.74 -4.70
CA PRO A 121 25.05 -3.81 -5.94
C PRO A 121 24.30 -4.60 -7.02
N GLY A 122 24.07 -3.96 -8.17
CA GLY A 122 23.32 -4.54 -9.29
C GLY A 122 21.84 -4.13 -9.35
N ASP A 123 21.32 -3.45 -8.32
CA ASP A 123 19.97 -2.89 -8.36
C ASP A 123 19.88 -1.75 -9.36
N ILE A 124 18.72 -1.65 -10.01
CA ILE A 124 18.33 -0.52 -10.84
C ILE A 124 17.25 0.30 -10.12
N GLY A 125 16.99 1.52 -10.58
CA GLY A 125 16.05 2.45 -9.94
C GLY A 125 14.69 1.81 -9.62
N TRP A 126 14.19 0.96 -10.52
CA TRP A 126 12.96 0.20 -10.32
C TRP A 126 12.90 -0.69 -9.07
N ASP A 127 14.04 -1.18 -8.58
CA ASP A 127 14.13 -2.11 -7.45
C ASP A 127 14.26 -1.38 -6.10
N VAL A 128 14.67 -0.11 -6.13
CA VAL A 128 14.94 0.72 -4.95
C VAL A 128 13.87 1.79 -4.71
N PHE A 129 13.06 2.12 -5.71
CA PHE A 129 11.96 3.06 -5.58
C PHE A 129 10.81 2.51 -4.73
N SER A 130 10.29 3.34 -3.81
CA SER A 130 9.07 3.06 -3.05
C SER A 130 8.21 4.31 -2.87
N LEU A 131 6.88 4.14 -2.84
CA LEU A 131 6.00 5.13 -2.25
C LEU A 131 5.92 4.93 -0.73
N SER A 132 5.69 6.01 -0.01
CA SER A 132 5.53 6.04 1.43
C SER A 132 4.38 6.96 1.82
N TYR A 133 3.74 6.64 2.95
CA TYR A 133 2.67 7.44 3.52
C TYR A 133 3.03 7.82 4.94
N ASP A 134 3.39 9.08 5.13
CA ASP A 134 3.93 9.60 6.38
C ASP A 134 2.78 10.04 7.30
N LEU A 135 2.52 9.22 8.32
CA LEU A 135 1.53 9.51 9.35
C LEU A 135 2.23 10.05 10.60
N ASP A 136 1.81 11.22 11.06
CA ASP A 136 2.27 11.88 12.28
C ASP A 136 1.16 11.95 13.37
N GLY A 137 1.60 12.31 14.59
CA GLY A 137 0.70 12.55 15.72
C GLY A 137 -0.11 11.31 16.14
N PRO A 138 -1.42 11.45 16.43
CA PRO A 138 -2.23 10.34 16.93
C PRO A 138 -2.51 9.27 15.88
N LEU A 139 -2.32 9.55 14.59
CA LEU A 139 -2.45 8.54 13.53
C LEU A 139 -1.25 7.59 13.51
N ALA A 140 -0.06 8.06 13.90
CA ALA A 140 1.14 7.23 14.05
C ALA A 140 1.01 6.20 15.19
N ALA A 141 0.16 6.48 16.18
CA ALA A 141 -0.14 5.52 17.24
C ALA A 141 -0.98 4.33 16.73
N VAL A 142 -1.74 4.52 15.64
CA VAL A 142 -2.55 3.46 15.01
C VAL A 142 -1.74 2.73 13.94
N VAL A 143 -1.06 3.48 13.07
CA VAL A 143 -0.20 2.93 12.03
C VAL A 143 1.24 2.98 12.53
N THR A 144 1.62 1.91 13.20
CA THR A 144 2.94 1.79 13.82
C THR A 144 4.05 1.63 12.77
N PRO A 145 5.32 1.84 13.14
CA PRO A 145 6.45 1.63 12.23
C PRO A 145 6.50 0.21 11.65
N ASP A 146 6.11 -0.81 12.42
CA ASP A 146 6.05 -2.20 11.95
C ASP A 146 5.03 -2.37 10.82
N VAL A 147 3.86 -1.73 10.96
CA VAL A 147 2.82 -1.73 9.92
C VAL A 147 3.31 -0.99 8.68
N HIS A 148 4.05 0.11 8.84
CA HIS A 148 4.66 0.82 7.71
C HIS A 148 5.62 -0.07 6.92
N LEU A 149 6.46 -0.86 7.62
CA LEU A 149 7.37 -1.80 6.98
C LEU A 149 6.61 -2.89 6.19
N GLN A 150 5.50 -3.39 6.76
CA GLN A 150 4.65 -4.36 6.06
C GLN A 150 4.03 -3.76 4.78
N TYR A 151 3.52 -2.53 4.84
CA TYR A 151 3.01 -1.83 3.65
C TYR A 151 4.11 -1.58 2.61
N GLN A 152 5.33 -1.26 3.03
CA GLN A 152 6.46 -1.10 2.11
C GLN A 152 6.80 -2.42 1.38
N GLN A 153 6.79 -3.54 2.10
CA GLN A 153 7.01 -4.87 1.50
C GLN A 153 5.92 -5.26 0.51
N LEU A 154 4.65 -4.99 0.86
CA LEU A 154 3.51 -5.19 -0.02
C LEU A 154 3.62 -4.31 -1.28
N PHE A 155 3.94 -3.02 -1.10
CA PHE A 155 4.17 -2.09 -2.21
C PHE A 155 5.26 -2.64 -3.15
N CYS A 156 6.42 -3.00 -2.62
CA CYS A 156 7.54 -3.50 -3.44
C CYS A 156 7.15 -4.75 -4.26
N THR A 157 6.39 -5.66 -3.64
CA THR A 157 5.93 -6.88 -4.31
C THR A 157 4.96 -6.56 -5.45
N LEU A 158 3.96 -5.73 -5.18
CA LEU A 158 2.97 -5.34 -6.19
C LEU A 158 3.58 -4.45 -7.29
N TRP A 159 4.53 -3.58 -6.93
CA TRP A 159 5.26 -2.73 -7.86
C TRP A 159 6.06 -3.56 -8.87
N ARG A 160 6.76 -4.60 -8.40
CA ARG A 160 7.45 -5.57 -9.27
C ARG A 160 6.47 -6.32 -10.18
N ALA A 161 5.32 -6.73 -9.67
CA ALA A 161 4.28 -7.35 -10.47
C ALA A 161 3.76 -6.40 -11.57
N LYS A 162 3.52 -5.13 -11.25
CA LYS A 162 3.13 -4.11 -12.25
C LYS A 162 4.22 -3.83 -13.28
N ARG A 163 5.49 -3.81 -12.87
CA ARG A 163 6.62 -3.66 -13.78
C ARG A 163 6.70 -4.82 -14.78
N MET A 164 6.54 -6.05 -14.30
CA MET A 164 6.50 -7.25 -15.14
C MET A 164 5.35 -7.18 -16.16
N ASP A 165 4.16 -6.78 -15.72
CA ASP A 165 2.99 -6.64 -16.59
C ASP A 165 3.21 -5.63 -17.73
N ARG A 166 3.83 -4.49 -17.42
CA ARG A 166 4.23 -3.49 -18.42
C ARG A 166 5.30 -4.01 -19.37
N ALA A 167 6.30 -4.71 -18.86
CA ALA A 167 7.36 -5.30 -19.69
C ALA A 167 6.79 -6.33 -20.68
N LEU A 168 5.89 -7.20 -20.23
CA LEU A 168 5.19 -8.16 -21.08
C LEU A 168 4.33 -7.48 -22.14
N THR A 169 3.61 -6.41 -21.76
CA THR A 169 2.81 -5.62 -22.70
C THR A 169 3.69 -5.01 -23.79
N ARG A 170 4.84 -4.46 -23.44
CA ARG A 170 5.81 -3.89 -24.40
C ARG A 170 6.39 -4.95 -25.32
N MET A 171 6.86 -6.05 -24.76
CA MET A 171 7.41 -7.17 -25.53
C MET A 171 6.38 -7.68 -26.55
N THR A 172 5.11 -7.79 -26.16
CA THR A 172 4.01 -8.19 -27.05
C THR A 172 3.81 -7.17 -28.20
N GLN A 173 3.85 -5.87 -27.89
CA GLN A 173 3.74 -4.82 -28.91
C GLN A 173 4.93 -4.82 -29.87
N GLU A 174 6.15 -5.01 -29.37
CA GLU A 174 7.37 -5.11 -30.18
C GLU A 174 7.34 -6.35 -31.07
N LEU A 175 6.92 -7.50 -30.54
CA LEU A 175 6.78 -8.73 -31.32
C LEU A 175 5.77 -8.57 -32.45
N LEU A 176 4.62 -7.93 -32.19
CA LEU A 176 3.62 -7.65 -33.21
C LEU A 176 4.14 -6.71 -34.30
N ARG A 177 4.92 -5.68 -33.92
CA ARG A 177 5.57 -4.77 -34.88
C ARG A 177 6.60 -5.51 -35.73
N ALA A 178 7.47 -6.30 -35.10
CA ALA A 178 8.50 -7.09 -35.77
C ALA A 178 7.89 -8.10 -36.74
N HIS A 179 6.83 -8.81 -36.33
CA HIS A 179 6.12 -9.75 -37.19
C HIS A 179 5.55 -9.07 -38.45
N ARG A 180 4.96 -7.87 -38.30
CA ARG A 180 4.47 -7.08 -39.44
C ARG A 180 5.60 -6.61 -40.37
N GLN A 181 6.73 -6.18 -39.82
CA GLN A 181 7.88 -5.71 -40.61
C GLN A 181 8.58 -6.87 -41.35
N LEU A 182 8.63 -8.04 -40.75
CA LEU A 182 9.30 -9.23 -41.28
C LEU A 182 8.34 -10.20 -41.98
N ALA A 183 7.12 -9.75 -42.30
CA ALA A 183 6.11 -10.56 -42.98
C ALA A 183 6.56 -11.09 -44.36
N ALA A 184 7.58 -10.46 -44.97
CA ALA A 184 8.19 -10.91 -46.21
C ALA A 184 9.00 -12.22 -46.09
N PHE A 185 9.35 -12.64 -44.86
CA PHE A 185 10.14 -13.84 -44.58
C PHE A 185 9.26 -14.90 -43.91
N PRO A 186 8.57 -15.76 -44.69
CA PRO A 186 7.64 -16.75 -44.13
C PRO A 186 8.32 -17.79 -43.22
N GLU A 187 9.62 -18.02 -43.40
CA GLU A 187 10.45 -18.90 -42.57
C GLU A 187 10.47 -18.48 -41.09
N LEU A 188 10.29 -17.18 -40.81
CA LEU A 188 10.23 -16.66 -39.44
C LEU A 188 8.85 -16.78 -38.80
N GLY A 189 7.82 -17.14 -39.57
CA GLY A 189 6.43 -17.20 -39.09
C GLY A 189 6.25 -18.15 -37.92
N GLU A 190 6.87 -19.33 -37.97
CA GLU A 190 6.80 -20.32 -36.89
C GLU A 190 7.47 -19.81 -35.60
N VAL A 191 8.62 -19.13 -35.73
CA VAL A 191 9.34 -18.52 -34.60
C VAL A 191 8.49 -17.43 -33.94
N PHE A 192 7.88 -16.55 -34.74
CA PHE A 192 6.96 -15.52 -34.21
C PHE A 192 5.76 -16.13 -33.50
N HIS A 193 5.20 -17.23 -34.04
CA HIS A 193 4.09 -17.93 -33.39
C HIS A 193 4.49 -18.47 -32.02
N GLN A 194 5.64 -19.16 -31.91
CA GLN A 194 6.14 -19.69 -30.65
C GLN A 194 6.39 -18.59 -29.62
N LEU A 195 7.02 -17.48 -30.04
CA LEU A 195 7.25 -16.31 -29.18
C LEU A 195 5.93 -15.67 -28.72
N HIS A 196 4.92 -15.60 -29.60
CA HIS A 196 3.63 -15.04 -29.26
C HIS A 196 2.88 -15.92 -28.25
N MET A 197 2.93 -17.25 -28.42
CA MET A 197 2.33 -18.19 -27.47
C MET A 197 3.00 -18.08 -26.09
N LEU A 198 4.33 -18.00 -26.04
CA LEU A 198 5.06 -17.84 -24.78
C LEU A 198 4.69 -16.52 -24.07
N THR A 199 4.73 -15.41 -24.79
CA THR A 199 4.36 -14.09 -24.22
C THR A 199 2.90 -14.05 -23.77
N ALA A 200 1.99 -14.66 -24.52
CA ALA A 200 0.59 -14.80 -24.14
C ALA A 200 0.41 -15.63 -22.86
N HIS A 201 1.14 -16.74 -22.71
CA HIS A 201 1.12 -17.55 -21.48
C HIS A 201 1.61 -16.77 -20.27
N MET A 202 2.72 -16.04 -20.41
CA MET A 202 3.28 -15.20 -19.33
C MET A 202 2.32 -14.06 -18.95
N ALA A 203 1.72 -13.39 -19.94
CA ALA A 203 0.75 -12.33 -19.71
C ALA A 203 -0.52 -12.87 -19.01
N HIS A 204 -0.99 -14.05 -19.43
CA HIS A 204 -2.12 -14.71 -18.78
C HIS A 204 -1.81 -15.04 -17.31
N PHE A 205 -0.65 -15.64 -17.03
CA PHE A 205 -0.20 -15.93 -15.67
C PHE A 205 -0.14 -14.66 -14.80
N SER A 206 0.49 -13.60 -15.31
CA SER A 206 0.57 -12.28 -14.64
C SER A 206 -0.82 -11.75 -14.30
N THR A 207 -1.74 -11.84 -15.26
CA THR A 207 -3.11 -11.36 -15.11
C THR A 207 -3.88 -12.17 -14.05
N GLN A 208 -3.79 -13.51 -14.08
CA GLN A 208 -4.43 -14.38 -13.08
C GLN A 208 -3.87 -14.14 -11.68
N LEU A 209 -2.55 -13.98 -11.54
CA LEU A 209 -1.91 -13.65 -10.27
C LEU A 209 -2.43 -12.31 -9.73
N ASN A 210 -2.49 -11.28 -10.58
CA ASN A 210 -3.01 -9.97 -10.19
C ASN A 210 -4.48 -10.04 -9.76
N TYR A 211 -5.30 -10.85 -10.42
CA TYR A 211 -6.69 -11.06 -10.00
C TYR A 211 -6.78 -11.73 -8.63
N TYR A 212 -5.99 -12.78 -8.39
CA TYR A 212 -5.94 -13.46 -7.09
C TYR A 212 -5.43 -12.56 -5.95
N LEU A 213 -4.52 -11.64 -6.24
CA LEU A 213 -4.02 -10.70 -5.23
C LEU A 213 -4.98 -9.54 -4.94
N SER A 214 -5.86 -9.19 -5.90
CA SER A 214 -6.75 -8.03 -5.79
C SER A 214 -8.15 -8.37 -5.26
N PHE A 215 -8.53 -9.65 -5.25
CA PHE A 215 -9.84 -10.16 -4.84
C PHE A 215 -9.68 -11.35 -3.89
#